data_AF-A0A5C8I0I6-F1
#
_entry.id   AF-A0A5C8I0I6-F1
#
_cell.length_a   1.000
_cell.length_b   1.000
_cell.length_c   1.000
_cell.angle_alpha   90.00
_cell.angle_beta   90.00
_cell.angle_gamma   90.00
#
_symmetry.space_group_name_H-M   'P 1'
#
loop_
_entity.id
_entity.type
_entity.pdbx_description
1 polymer ?
#
loop_
_entity_poly.entity_id
_entity_poly.type
_entity_poly.pdbx_seq_one_letter_code
_entity_poly.pdbx_strand_id
1 'polypeptide(L)'
;MTTPIERSATPKGAMIEDASDVTATVGRGGDRRSARARIENAQRAERALRLRIAGMPVHKIAEQIGMTPDATKTLISRQIKRLPATAAEELRKVQDERLNLLFASTVQSINRGDGAPAISAGARVIAEQNRLHGLDQPQGDDSAVVEFTTNLTLWRGGMSRDLALEDTVLALVKHVATLTAALTAAGVDATAGPILSDDEVPVLVADRPGDQLTESSDSTDERKHEPS
;
A
#
# COMPACT_ATOMS: atom_id res chain seq x y z
N MET A 1 -20.05 64.74 8.03
CA MET A 1 -18.94 64.40 7.11
C MET A 1 -19.50 63.42 6.11
N THR A 2 -19.81 63.90 4.91
CA THR A 2 -20.62 63.20 3.91
C THR A 2 -19.73 62.97 2.70
N THR A 3 -19.44 61.72 2.37
CA THR A 3 -18.60 61.36 1.20
C THR A 3 -19.42 61.41 -0.08
N PRO A 4 -18.90 61.96 -1.20
CA PRO A 4 -19.62 62.04 -2.47
C PRO A 4 -19.57 60.71 -3.23
N ILE A 5 -20.69 60.36 -3.85
CA ILE A 5 -20.86 59.20 -4.73
C ILE A 5 -20.38 59.59 -6.14
N GLU A 6 -19.23 59.10 -6.56
CA GLU A 6 -18.77 59.23 -7.95
C GLU A 6 -19.48 58.23 -8.85
N ARG A 7 -20.33 58.75 -9.73
CA ARG A 7 -20.93 58.02 -10.85
C ARG A 7 -19.92 57.99 -12.00
N SER A 8 -19.22 56.87 -12.18
CA SER A 8 -18.37 56.66 -13.36
C SER A 8 -19.21 56.19 -14.55
N ALA A 9 -19.10 56.95 -15.63
CA ALA A 9 -19.82 56.83 -16.88
C ALA A 9 -19.63 55.48 -17.60
N THR A 10 -20.72 54.94 -18.13
CA THR A 10 -20.70 53.92 -19.18
C THR A 10 -20.37 54.56 -20.53
N PRO A 11 -19.32 54.13 -21.25
CA PRO A 11 -19.11 54.56 -22.62
C PRO A 11 -20.13 53.90 -23.54
N LYS A 12 -21.01 54.76 -24.06
CA LYS A 12 -21.99 54.50 -25.11
C LYS A 12 -21.28 54.47 -26.46
N GLY A 13 -21.41 53.37 -27.18
CA GLY A 13 -21.29 53.34 -28.63
C GLY A 13 -19.87 53.25 -29.18
N ALA A 14 -19.44 52.03 -29.49
CA ALA A 14 -18.62 51.79 -30.67
C ALA A 14 -19.27 50.60 -31.40
N MET A 15 -20.09 50.94 -32.39
CA MET A 15 -20.46 50.02 -33.45
C MET A 15 -19.18 49.56 -34.13
N ILE A 16 -18.93 48.26 -34.08
CA ILE A 16 -18.04 47.57 -35.01
C ILE A 16 -18.95 46.61 -35.76
N GLU A 17 -19.63 47.17 -36.76
CA GLU A 17 -20.04 46.41 -37.93
C GLU A 17 -18.78 46.22 -38.81
N ASP A 18 -18.77 45.13 -39.57
CA ASP A 18 -17.69 44.63 -40.45
C ASP A 18 -16.52 43.88 -39.81
N ALA A 19 -16.70 42.55 -39.71
CA ALA A 19 -15.74 41.58 -40.23
C ALA A 19 -16.43 40.21 -40.37
N SER A 20 -17.36 40.08 -41.31
CA SER A 20 -17.94 38.80 -41.74
C SER A 20 -16.98 37.96 -42.60
N ASP A 21 -15.66 38.10 -42.42
CA ASP A 21 -14.65 37.44 -43.26
C ASP A 21 -13.49 36.85 -42.44
N VAL A 22 -13.83 36.12 -41.37
CA VAL A 22 -12.90 35.20 -40.70
C VAL A 22 -13.49 33.79 -40.71
N THR A 23 -13.95 33.35 -41.89
CA THR A 23 -13.86 31.93 -42.24
C THR A 23 -12.40 31.64 -42.56
N ALA A 24 -11.56 31.72 -41.52
CA ALA A 24 -10.22 31.18 -41.55
C ALA A 24 -10.36 29.70 -41.91
N THR A 25 -10.13 29.45 -43.18
CA THR A 25 -9.76 28.17 -43.77
C THR A 25 -8.94 27.41 -42.73
N VAL A 26 -9.54 26.30 -42.26
CA VAL A 26 -8.93 25.34 -41.33
C VAL A 26 -7.82 24.59 -42.07
N GLY A 27 -6.78 25.32 -42.46
CA GLY A 27 -5.50 24.80 -42.93
C GLY A 27 -4.55 24.69 -41.74
N ARG A 28 -4.92 23.93 -40.70
CA ARG A 28 -4.07 23.74 -39.49
C ARG A 28 -3.49 22.34 -39.42
N GLY A 29 -2.94 21.87 -40.53
CA GLY A 29 -2.02 20.74 -40.57
C GLY A 29 -0.59 21.28 -40.52
N GLY A 30 0.05 21.35 -39.35
CA GLY A 30 1.44 21.79 -39.31
C GLY A 30 2.17 21.67 -37.97
N ASP A 31 1.53 21.99 -36.84
CA ASP A 31 2.33 22.32 -35.64
C ASP A 31 2.22 21.33 -34.46
N ARG A 32 1.56 20.18 -34.64
CA ARG A 32 1.42 19.16 -33.58
C ARG A 32 2.76 18.58 -33.10
N ARG A 33 3.82 18.73 -33.90
CA ARG A 33 5.18 18.28 -33.56
C ARG A 33 6.05 19.39 -32.99
N SER A 34 5.60 20.65 -32.99
CA SER A 34 6.40 21.77 -32.48
C SER A 34 6.65 21.61 -30.99
N ALA A 35 7.80 22.11 -30.53
CA ALA A 35 8.17 22.05 -29.11
C ALA A 35 7.10 22.72 -28.24
N ARG A 36 6.51 23.81 -28.72
CA ARG A 36 5.42 24.53 -28.05
C ARG A 36 4.18 23.66 -27.83
N ALA A 37 3.72 22.96 -28.88
CA ALA A 37 2.59 22.05 -28.76
C ALA A 37 2.86 20.88 -27.79
N ARG A 38 4.11 20.39 -27.71
CA ARG A 38 4.50 19.35 -26.75
C ARG A 38 4.45 19.87 -25.31
N ILE A 39 5.00 21.05 -25.06
CA ILE A 39 5.01 21.69 -23.73
C ILE A 39 3.56 21.94 -23.26
N GLU A 40 2.71 22.49 -24.13
CA GLU A 40 1.32 22.77 -23.80
C GLU A 40 0.54 21.48 -23.47
N ASN A 41 0.75 20.41 -24.25
CA ASN A 41 0.16 19.10 -23.96
C ASN A 41 0.66 18.51 -22.65
N ALA A 42 1.95 18.68 -22.30
CA ALA A 42 2.50 18.22 -21.04
C ALA A 42 1.89 18.98 -19.84
N GLN A 43 1.76 20.31 -19.95
CA GLN A 43 1.11 21.14 -18.92
C GLN A 43 -0.37 20.81 -18.75
N ARG A 44 -1.08 20.47 -19.85
CA ARG A 44 -2.48 20.00 -19.76
C ARG A 44 -2.56 18.64 -19.06
N ALA A 45 -1.66 17.71 -19.38
CA ALA A 45 -1.59 16.40 -18.70
C ALA A 45 -1.30 16.53 -17.21
N GLU A 46 -0.36 17.40 -16.83
CA GLU A 46 -0.03 17.67 -15.44
C GLU A 46 -1.21 18.28 -14.67
N ARG A 47 -1.89 19.28 -15.26
CA ARG A 47 -3.10 19.88 -14.66
C ARG A 47 -4.21 18.86 -14.45
N ALA A 48 -4.49 18.03 -15.46
CA ALA A 48 -5.49 16.98 -15.37
C ALA A 48 -5.16 15.96 -14.27
N LEU A 49 -3.89 15.58 -14.13
CA LEU A 49 -3.43 14.69 -13.07
C LEU A 49 -3.60 15.32 -11.68
N ARG A 50 -3.20 16.58 -11.49
CA ARG A 50 -3.38 17.29 -10.20
C ARG A 50 -4.85 17.38 -9.79
N LEU A 51 -5.75 17.74 -10.71
CA LEU A 51 -7.18 17.79 -10.44
C LEU A 51 -7.74 16.41 -10.08
N ARG A 52 -7.21 15.34 -10.70
CA ARG A 52 -7.60 13.97 -10.38
C ARG A 52 -7.15 13.56 -8.98
N ILE A 53 -5.93 13.92 -8.58
CA ILE A 53 -5.41 13.69 -7.22
C ILE A 53 -6.26 14.43 -6.18
N ALA A 54 -6.77 15.62 -6.51
CA ALA A 54 -7.70 16.37 -5.68
C ALA A 54 -9.13 15.77 -5.61
N GLY A 55 -9.37 14.60 -6.20
CA GLY A 55 -10.64 13.88 -6.14
C GLY A 55 -11.70 14.35 -7.15
N MET A 56 -11.37 15.25 -8.08
CA MET A 56 -12.34 15.74 -9.05
C MET A 56 -12.78 14.63 -10.04
N PRO A 57 -14.08 14.54 -10.39
CA PRO A 57 -14.55 13.57 -11.36
C PRO A 57 -14.13 13.94 -12.80
N VAL A 58 -13.89 12.93 -13.64
CA VAL A 58 -13.26 13.08 -14.97
C VAL A 58 -14.01 14.02 -15.91
N HIS A 59 -15.35 14.04 -15.86
CA HIS A 59 -16.16 14.93 -16.70
C HIS A 59 -15.94 16.41 -16.36
N LYS A 60 -15.80 16.76 -15.07
CA LYS A 60 -15.48 18.12 -14.62
C LYS A 60 -14.06 18.54 -14.98
N ILE A 61 -13.11 17.60 -14.90
CA ILE A 61 -11.74 17.83 -15.36
C ILE A 61 -11.76 18.14 -16.87
N ALA A 62 -12.49 17.35 -17.65
CA ALA A 62 -12.62 17.51 -19.10
C ALA A 62 -13.21 18.87 -19.50
N GLU A 63 -14.28 19.30 -18.82
CA GLU A 63 -14.86 20.65 -18.94
C GLU A 63 -13.80 21.73 -18.67
N GLN A 64 -13.04 21.60 -17.57
CA GLN A 64 -12.06 22.60 -17.14
C GLN A 64 -10.84 22.71 -18.07
N ILE A 65 -10.41 21.60 -18.68
CA ILE A 65 -9.26 21.59 -19.60
C ILE A 65 -9.65 21.77 -21.07
N GLY A 66 -10.95 21.83 -21.39
CA GLY A 66 -11.46 21.96 -22.76
C GLY A 66 -11.23 20.72 -23.61
N MET A 67 -11.38 19.52 -23.05
CA MET A 67 -11.23 18.25 -23.77
C MET A 67 -12.47 17.37 -23.60
N THR A 68 -12.59 16.33 -24.43
CA THR A 68 -13.65 15.33 -24.24
C THR A 68 -13.34 14.44 -23.02
N PRO A 69 -14.37 13.88 -22.34
CA PRO A 69 -14.17 12.99 -21.19
C PRO A 69 -13.27 11.79 -21.50
N ASP A 70 -13.45 11.15 -22.65
CA ASP A 70 -12.64 10.00 -23.06
C ASP A 70 -11.17 10.36 -23.29
N ALA A 71 -10.92 11.48 -24.00
CA ALA A 71 -9.56 11.96 -24.22
C ALA A 71 -8.87 12.32 -22.90
N THR A 72 -9.62 12.89 -21.96
CA THR A 72 -9.14 13.23 -20.61
C THR A 72 -8.76 11.97 -19.83
N LYS A 73 -9.60 10.92 -19.87
CA LYS A 73 -9.31 9.63 -19.25
C LYS A 73 -8.02 9.02 -19.83
N THR A 74 -7.87 8.97 -21.15
CA THR A 74 -6.66 8.44 -21.81
C THR A 74 -5.42 9.25 -21.46
N LEU A 75 -5.54 10.59 -21.43
CA LEU A 75 -4.46 11.51 -21.06
C LEU A 75 -3.96 11.26 -19.63
N ILE A 76 -4.89 11.16 -18.67
CA ILE A 76 -4.57 10.86 -17.27
C ILE A 76 -3.90 9.48 -17.15
N SER A 77 -4.48 8.43 -17.75
CA SER A 77 -3.91 7.08 -17.68
C SER A 77 -2.51 7.00 -18.30
N ARG A 78 -2.27 7.70 -19.42
CA ARG A 78 -0.94 7.77 -20.03
C ARG A 78 0.04 8.51 -19.12
N GLN A 79 -0.39 9.58 -18.48
CA GLN A 79 0.46 10.34 -17.56
C GLN A 79 0.81 9.50 -16.32
N ILE A 80 -0.14 8.76 -15.76
CA ILE A 80 0.11 7.83 -14.65
C ILE A 80 1.14 6.77 -15.06
N LYS A 81 1.00 6.16 -16.25
CA LYS A 81 1.97 5.19 -16.78
C LYS A 81 3.36 5.78 -17.04
N ARG A 82 3.45 7.09 -17.26
CA ARG A 82 4.70 7.82 -17.49
C ARG A 82 5.34 8.32 -16.22
N LEU A 83 4.60 8.41 -15.11
CA LEU A 83 5.23 8.67 -13.82
C LEU A 83 6.28 7.58 -13.63
N PRO A 84 7.53 7.97 -13.35
CA PRO A 84 8.63 7.03 -13.37
C PRO A 84 8.34 5.93 -12.35
N ALA A 85 8.12 4.72 -12.85
CA ALA A 85 8.04 3.52 -12.01
C ALA A 85 9.28 3.42 -11.10
N THR A 86 10.39 4.04 -11.50
CA THR A 86 11.63 4.12 -10.72
C THR A 86 11.45 4.84 -9.39
N ALA A 87 10.65 5.91 -9.28
CA ALA A 87 10.49 6.60 -8.00
C ALA A 87 9.64 5.78 -7.00
N ALA A 88 8.62 5.09 -7.49
CA ALA A 88 7.84 4.16 -6.68
C ALA A 88 8.67 2.93 -6.27
N GLU A 89 9.51 2.43 -7.18
CA GLU A 89 10.40 1.31 -6.93
C GLU A 89 11.55 1.68 -5.98
N GLU A 90 12.13 2.86 -6.11
CA GLU A 90 13.11 3.42 -5.17
C GLU A 90 12.51 3.57 -3.77
N LEU A 91 11.27 4.06 -3.68
CA LEU A 91 10.56 4.12 -2.40
C LEU A 91 10.32 2.73 -1.81
N ARG A 92 9.91 1.74 -2.63
CA ARG A 92 9.79 0.35 -2.18
C ARG A 92 11.11 -0.20 -1.65
N LYS A 93 12.22 0.02 -2.36
CA LYS A 93 13.55 -0.43 -1.92
C LYS A 93 13.94 0.19 -0.57
N VAL A 94 13.74 1.49 -0.39
CA VAL A 94 14.01 2.16 0.90
C VAL A 94 13.12 1.58 2.01
N GLN A 95 11.87 1.28 1.70
CA GLN A 95 10.95 0.66 2.66
C GLN A 95 11.35 -0.79 3.00
N ASP A 96 11.79 -1.58 2.02
CA ASP A 96 12.31 -2.94 2.20
C ASP A 96 13.54 -2.93 3.12
N GLU A 97 14.48 -2.03 2.89
CA GLU A 97 15.67 -1.88 3.74
C GLU A 97 15.29 -1.59 5.20
N ARG A 98 14.32 -0.70 5.43
CA ARG A 98 13.81 -0.38 6.77
C ARG A 98 13.13 -1.60 7.42
N LEU A 99 12.30 -2.32 6.68
CA LEU A 99 11.62 -3.51 7.18
C LEU A 99 12.61 -4.63 7.49
N ASN A 100 13.67 -4.79 6.69
CA ASN A 100 14.73 -5.76 6.94
C ASN A 100 15.51 -5.44 8.22
N LEU A 101 15.82 -4.16 8.47
CA LEU A 101 16.47 -3.73 9.72
C LEU A 101 15.57 -3.99 10.93
N LEU A 102 14.27 -3.67 10.83
CA LEU A 102 13.30 -3.97 11.89
C LEU A 102 13.21 -5.47 12.13
N PHE A 103 13.11 -6.28 11.08
CA PHE A 103 13.05 -7.73 11.20
C PHE A 103 14.29 -8.29 11.89
N ALA A 104 15.49 -7.87 11.47
CA ALA A 104 16.74 -8.28 12.10
C ALA A 104 16.76 -7.96 13.60
N SER A 105 16.27 -6.77 13.99
CA SER A 105 16.16 -6.40 15.42
C SER A 105 15.17 -7.29 16.18
N THR A 106 14.01 -7.61 15.58
CA THR A 106 13.02 -8.50 16.21
C THR A 106 13.56 -9.93 16.37
N VAL A 107 14.32 -10.44 15.40
CA VAL A 107 14.96 -11.75 15.48
C VAL A 107 15.98 -11.81 16.61
N GLN A 108 16.76 -10.74 16.81
CA GLN A 108 17.68 -10.66 17.95
C GLN A 108 16.94 -10.70 19.29
N SER A 109 15.83 -9.98 19.43
CA SER A 109 14.99 -10.02 20.64
C SER A 109 14.35 -11.39 20.88
N ILE A 110 13.88 -12.05 19.83
CA ILE A 110 13.36 -13.42 19.91
C ILE A 110 14.46 -14.37 20.42
N ASN A 111 15.67 -14.27 19.88
CA ASN A 111 16.80 -15.10 20.28
C ASN A 111 17.27 -14.85 21.73
N ARG A 112 17.00 -13.66 22.28
CA ARG A 112 17.27 -13.35 23.70
C ARG A 112 16.20 -13.90 24.65
N GLY A 113 15.06 -14.36 24.12
CA GLY A 113 13.96 -14.86 24.92
C GLY A 113 12.97 -13.77 25.36
N ASP A 114 12.90 -12.63 24.67
CA ASP A 114 11.96 -11.53 24.96
C ASP A 114 10.47 -11.92 24.75
N GLY A 115 10.19 -13.19 24.40
CA GLY A 115 8.89 -13.83 24.50
C GLY A 115 7.87 -13.44 23.43
N ALA A 116 6.59 -13.60 23.77
CA ALA A 116 5.45 -13.38 22.87
C ALA A 116 5.39 -11.97 22.21
N PRO A 117 5.76 -10.86 22.89
CA PRO A 117 5.75 -9.54 22.27
C PRO A 117 6.70 -9.44 21.06
N ALA A 118 7.92 -9.98 21.15
CA ALA A 118 8.89 -9.93 20.07
C ALA A 118 8.45 -10.76 18.86
N ILE A 119 7.84 -11.92 19.08
CA ILE A 119 7.26 -12.77 18.04
C ILE A 119 6.12 -12.04 17.32
N SER A 120 5.22 -11.40 18.07
CA SER A 120 4.10 -10.65 17.49
C SER A 120 4.57 -9.44 16.65
N ALA A 121 5.65 -8.77 17.08
CA ALA A 121 6.25 -7.69 16.32
C ALA A 121 6.89 -8.20 15.02
N GLY A 122 7.64 -9.30 15.06
CA GLY A 122 8.22 -9.93 13.87
C GLY A 122 7.16 -10.35 12.86
N ALA A 123 6.05 -10.94 13.32
CA ALA A 123 4.93 -11.32 12.46
C ALA A 123 4.30 -10.12 11.73
N ARG A 124 4.17 -8.97 12.42
CA ARG A 124 3.66 -7.73 11.79
C ARG A 124 4.62 -7.18 10.72
N VAL A 125 5.93 -7.27 10.95
CA VAL A 125 6.92 -6.85 9.94
C VAL A 125 6.82 -7.72 8.69
N ILE A 126 6.71 -9.04 8.84
CA ILE A 126 6.53 -9.96 7.70
C ILE A 126 5.22 -9.68 6.96
N ALA A 127 4.12 -9.47 7.70
CA ALA A 127 2.82 -9.13 7.09
C ALA A 127 2.91 -7.83 6.26
N GLU A 128 3.64 -6.83 6.76
CA GLU A 128 3.83 -5.57 6.03
C GLU A 128 4.72 -5.75 4.79
N GLN A 129 5.78 -6.58 4.87
CA GLN A 129 6.57 -6.96 3.69
C GLN A 129 5.71 -7.65 2.62
N ASN A 130 4.86 -8.60 3.04
CA ASN A 130 3.95 -9.30 2.13
C ASN A 130 2.96 -8.33 1.47
N ARG A 131 2.44 -7.36 2.21
CA ARG A 131 1.57 -6.30 1.68
C ARG A 131 2.30 -5.40 0.68
N LEU A 132 3.53 -5.00 1.00
CA LEU A 132 4.35 -4.14 0.15
C LEU A 132 4.67 -4.80 -1.21
N HIS A 133 4.91 -6.11 -1.22
CA HIS A 133 5.15 -6.90 -2.43
C HIS A 133 3.87 -7.41 -3.10
N GLY A 134 2.70 -7.19 -2.51
CA GLY A 134 1.42 -7.68 -3.03
C GLY A 134 1.22 -9.19 -2.90
N LEU A 135 2.02 -9.86 -2.07
CA LEU A 135 1.83 -11.29 -1.73
C LEU A 135 0.57 -11.53 -0.89
N ASP A 136 0.10 -10.48 -0.18
CA ASP A 136 -1.11 -10.50 0.64
C ASP A 136 -2.37 -10.09 -0.15
N GLN A 137 -2.29 -9.95 -1.48
CA GLN A 137 -3.49 -9.70 -2.28
C GLN A 137 -4.34 -10.98 -2.35
N PRO A 138 -5.66 -10.89 -2.08
CA PRO A 138 -6.54 -12.04 -2.26
C PRO A 138 -6.43 -12.47 -3.71
N GLN A 139 -5.87 -13.66 -3.92
CA GLN A 139 -5.90 -14.32 -5.23
C GLN A 139 -7.40 -14.50 -5.51
N GLY A 140 -7.95 -13.75 -6.46
CA GLY A 140 -9.35 -13.94 -6.84
C GLY A 140 -9.57 -15.42 -7.15
N ASP A 141 -10.73 -15.95 -6.75
CA ASP A 141 -11.08 -17.38 -6.75
C ASP A 141 -10.94 -18.13 -8.11
N ASP A 142 -10.48 -17.45 -9.16
CA ASP A 142 -10.20 -17.95 -10.50
C ASP A 142 -8.77 -18.45 -10.70
N SER A 143 -7.87 -18.31 -9.71
CA SER A 143 -6.61 -19.05 -9.74
C SER A 143 -6.90 -20.52 -9.44
N ALA A 144 -7.15 -21.30 -10.50
CA ALA A 144 -7.11 -22.74 -10.47
C ALA A 144 -5.97 -23.18 -9.54
N VAL A 145 -6.31 -24.00 -8.54
CA VAL A 145 -5.39 -24.61 -7.59
C VAL A 145 -4.20 -25.18 -8.37
N VAL A 146 -3.15 -24.38 -8.53
CA VAL A 146 -1.85 -24.88 -8.95
C VAL A 146 -1.37 -25.59 -7.72
N GLU A 147 -1.63 -26.90 -7.71
CA GLU A 147 -1.06 -27.89 -6.81
C GLU A 147 0.32 -27.44 -6.33
N PHE A 148 0.36 -26.92 -5.10
CA PHE A 148 1.60 -26.48 -4.43
C PHE A 148 2.56 -27.67 -4.19
N THR A 149 2.17 -28.88 -4.57
CA THR A 149 3.01 -30.09 -4.59
C THR A 149 4.09 -30.05 -5.67
N THR A 150 3.98 -29.21 -6.71
CA THR A 150 5.00 -29.18 -7.77
C THR A 150 6.23 -28.34 -7.43
N ASN A 151 6.16 -27.38 -6.51
CA ASN A 151 7.31 -26.51 -6.22
C ASN A 151 8.24 -27.01 -5.10
N LEU A 152 7.79 -27.96 -4.26
CA LEU A 152 8.72 -28.74 -3.43
C LEU A 152 9.60 -29.66 -4.29
N THR A 153 9.16 -29.96 -5.52
CA THR A 153 9.88 -30.82 -6.47
C THR A 153 10.83 -30.05 -7.39
N LEU A 154 10.65 -28.73 -7.53
CA LEU A 154 11.57 -27.86 -8.30
C LEU A 154 12.71 -27.29 -7.44
N TRP A 155 12.52 -27.17 -6.13
CA TRP A 155 13.61 -27.03 -5.15
C TRP A 155 14.34 -28.36 -4.85
N ARG A 156 14.22 -29.34 -5.74
CA ARG A 156 14.88 -30.66 -5.70
C ARG A 156 16.10 -30.73 -6.61
N GLY A 157 16.33 -29.69 -7.43
CA GLY A 157 17.32 -29.72 -8.51
C GLY A 157 18.64 -29.00 -8.27
N GLY A 158 18.86 -28.31 -7.14
CA GLY A 158 19.97 -27.36 -7.07
C GLY A 158 20.66 -27.10 -5.73
N MET A 159 20.21 -27.65 -4.60
CA MET A 159 20.96 -27.52 -3.34
C MET A 159 21.68 -28.82 -3.01
N SER A 160 23.00 -28.69 -2.87
CA SER A 160 23.92 -29.73 -2.46
C SER A 160 23.48 -30.37 -1.14
N ARG A 161 22.90 -31.57 -1.26
CA ARG A 161 23.01 -32.75 -0.38
C ARG A 161 23.60 -32.50 1.03
N ASP A 162 22.73 -32.15 1.98
CA ASP A 162 22.86 -32.66 3.34
C ASP A 162 21.92 -33.87 3.48
N LEU A 163 22.48 -35.07 3.31
CA LEU A 163 21.76 -36.36 3.45
C LEU A 163 21.02 -36.50 4.80
N ALA A 164 21.48 -35.78 5.83
CA ALA A 164 20.85 -35.79 7.15
C ALA A 164 19.45 -35.14 7.16
N LEU A 165 19.22 -34.13 6.32
CA LEU A 165 17.93 -33.43 6.26
C LEU A 165 16.86 -34.27 5.57
N GLU A 166 17.24 -35.02 4.52
CA GLU A 166 16.33 -35.94 3.83
C GLU A 166 15.86 -37.07 4.77
N ASP A 167 16.76 -37.64 5.57
CA ASP A 167 16.42 -38.67 6.54
C ASP A 167 15.51 -38.15 7.66
N THR A 168 15.74 -36.92 8.15
CA THR A 168 14.86 -36.32 9.17
C THR A 168 13.47 -36.00 8.63
N VAL A 169 13.35 -35.47 7.42
CA VAL A 169 12.03 -35.20 6.79
C VAL A 169 11.29 -36.50 6.53
N LEU A 170 11.99 -37.54 6.03
CA LEU A 170 11.39 -38.85 5.82
C LEU A 170 10.94 -39.50 7.14
N ALA A 171 11.73 -39.36 8.21
CA ALA A 171 11.37 -39.82 9.54
C ALA A 171 10.12 -39.09 10.06
N LEU A 172 10.03 -37.78 9.87
CA LEU A 172 8.89 -36.97 10.30
C LEU A 172 7.61 -37.36 9.56
N VAL A 173 7.68 -37.53 8.23
CA VAL A 173 6.54 -37.98 7.40
C VAL A 173 6.05 -39.35 7.84
N LYS A 174 6.97 -40.29 8.12
CA LYS A 174 6.62 -41.61 8.66
C LYS A 174 5.97 -41.52 10.03
N HIS A 175 6.46 -40.62 10.90
CA HIS A 175 5.90 -40.39 12.23
C HIS A 175 4.49 -39.81 12.17
N VAL A 176 4.24 -38.85 11.27
CA VAL A 176 2.91 -38.30 11.03
C VAL A 176 1.97 -39.39 10.51
N ALA A 177 2.41 -40.19 9.54
CA ALA A 177 1.59 -41.29 9.01
C ALA A 177 1.22 -42.33 10.08
N THR A 178 2.15 -42.67 10.97
CA THR A 178 1.88 -43.58 12.09
C THR A 178 0.95 -42.97 13.15
N LEU A 179 1.11 -41.69 13.46
CA LEU A 179 0.20 -40.97 14.36
C LEU A 179 -1.22 -40.89 13.78
N THR A 180 -1.35 -40.57 12.49
CA THR A 180 -2.66 -40.56 11.81
C THR A 180 -3.30 -41.94 11.85
N ALA A 181 -2.56 -43.01 11.54
CA ALA A 181 -3.08 -44.37 11.60
C ALA A 181 -3.49 -44.79 13.03
N ALA A 182 -2.71 -44.40 14.04
CA ALA A 182 -3.03 -44.66 15.45
C ALA A 182 -4.28 -43.91 15.91
N LEU A 183 -4.45 -42.65 15.49
CA LEU A 183 -5.64 -41.84 15.76
C LEU A 183 -6.89 -42.45 15.11
N THR A 184 -6.80 -42.87 13.84
CA THR A 184 -7.89 -43.57 13.15
C THR A 184 -8.25 -44.88 13.85
N ALA A 185 -7.26 -45.67 14.27
CA ALA A 185 -7.50 -46.92 15.01
C ALA A 185 -8.13 -46.68 16.39
N ALA A 186 -7.85 -45.53 17.02
CA ALA A 186 -8.48 -45.10 18.26
C ALA A 186 -9.91 -44.55 18.08
N GLY A 187 -10.43 -44.54 16.84
CA GLY A 187 -11.77 -44.00 16.53
C GLY A 187 -11.83 -42.48 16.55
N VAL A 188 -10.68 -41.79 16.56
CA VAL A 188 -10.61 -40.33 16.43
C VAL A 188 -10.73 -40.00 14.94
N ASP A 189 -11.92 -39.59 14.52
CA ASP A 189 -12.15 -39.15 13.15
C ASP A 189 -11.49 -37.77 12.92
N ALA A 190 -10.27 -37.79 12.39
CA ALA A 190 -9.52 -36.58 12.07
C ALA A 190 -10.16 -35.72 10.96
N THR A 191 -11.22 -36.21 10.30
CA THR A 191 -11.97 -35.43 9.31
C THR A 191 -13.14 -34.65 9.92
N ALA A 192 -13.55 -34.99 11.14
CA ALA A 192 -14.43 -34.15 11.95
C ALA A 192 -13.60 -32.99 12.51
N GLY A 193 -13.53 -31.88 11.77
CA GLY A 193 -12.99 -30.61 12.28
C GLY A 193 -13.62 -30.29 13.64
N PRO A 194 -12.91 -29.60 14.55
CA PRO A 194 -13.40 -29.36 15.90
C PRO A 194 -14.75 -28.67 15.83
N ILE A 195 -15.81 -29.39 16.15
CA ILE A 195 -17.12 -28.81 16.43
C ILE A 195 -16.94 -28.13 17.78
N LEU A 196 -16.38 -26.92 17.76
CA LEU A 196 -16.46 -26.01 18.89
C LEU A 196 -17.93 -25.63 19.01
N SER A 197 -18.66 -26.37 19.85
CA SER A 197 -19.92 -25.88 20.40
C SER A 197 -19.62 -24.57 21.12
N ASP A 198 -20.30 -23.49 20.74
CA ASP A 198 -20.08 -22.12 21.22
C ASP A 198 -20.26 -21.94 22.75
N ASP A 199 -20.67 -22.96 23.50
CA ASP A 199 -21.13 -22.84 24.89
C ASP A 199 -20.11 -23.16 25.99
N GLU A 200 -18.89 -23.58 25.68
CA GLU A 200 -17.86 -23.84 26.71
C GLU A 200 -16.51 -23.20 26.37
N VAL A 201 -16.47 -21.87 26.31
CA VAL A 201 -15.21 -21.15 26.56
C VAL A 201 -15.10 -21.00 28.08
N PRO A 202 -14.20 -21.75 28.76
CA PRO A 202 -13.92 -21.45 30.16
C PRO A 202 -13.38 -20.02 30.21
N VAL A 203 -14.15 -19.13 30.84
CA VAL A 203 -13.68 -17.80 31.21
C VAL A 203 -12.51 -18.02 32.17
N LEU A 204 -11.30 -18.01 31.63
CA LEU A 204 -10.07 -17.85 32.38
C LEU A 204 -10.16 -16.47 33.03
N VAL A 205 -10.74 -16.44 34.23
CA VAL A 205 -10.62 -15.35 35.17
C VAL A 205 -9.13 -15.30 35.51
N ALA A 206 -8.41 -14.50 34.73
CA ALA A 206 -7.05 -14.13 35.04
C ALA A 206 -7.10 -13.35 36.34
N ASP A 207 -6.74 -14.05 37.41
CA ASP A 207 -6.40 -13.50 38.70
C ASP A 207 -5.34 -12.42 38.46
N ARG A 208 -5.74 -11.14 38.53
CA ARG A 208 -4.88 -9.98 38.34
C ARG A 208 -4.02 -9.86 39.60
N PRO A 209 -2.72 -10.15 39.58
CA PRO A 209 -1.90 -9.92 40.75
C PRO A 209 -1.58 -8.42 40.82
N GLY A 210 -2.01 -7.80 41.92
CA GLY A 210 -1.29 -6.69 42.52
C GLY A 210 -1.34 -5.37 41.77
N ASP A 211 -2.47 -4.70 41.90
CA ASP A 211 -2.52 -3.25 42.02
C ASP A 211 -1.75 -2.87 43.32
N GLN A 212 -0.43 -2.73 43.23
CA GLN A 212 0.38 -2.08 44.26
C GLN A 212 0.84 -0.72 43.74
N LEU A 213 -0.03 0.24 44.02
CA LEU A 213 0.33 1.62 44.33
C LEU A 213 1.64 1.65 45.12
N THR A 214 2.71 2.11 44.48
CA THR A 214 3.80 2.75 45.22
C THR A 214 3.84 4.20 44.80
N GLU A 215 3.32 5.00 45.71
CA GLU A 215 3.58 6.43 45.86
C GLU A 215 5.10 6.69 46.00
N SER A 216 5.46 7.96 45.85
CA SER A 216 6.79 8.56 46.06
C SER A 216 7.76 8.43 44.87
N SER A 217 8.37 9.49 44.34
CA SER A 217 8.82 10.69 45.05
C SER A 217 8.93 11.87 44.08
N ASP A 218 8.26 12.94 44.50
CA ASP A 218 8.63 14.33 44.25
C ASP A 218 10.13 14.52 44.50
N SER A 219 10.86 14.93 43.48
CA SER A 219 12.13 15.63 43.64
C SER A 219 12.19 16.77 42.64
N THR A 220 11.69 17.90 43.11
CA THR A 220 12.08 19.23 42.69
C THR A 220 13.62 19.35 42.78
N ASP A 221 14.33 19.52 41.66
CA ASP A 221 15.65 20.16 41.68
C ASP A 221 15.68 21.26 40.61
N GLU A 222 15.34 22.46 41.09
CA GLU A 222 15.64 23.73 40.46
C GLU A 222 17.16 23.90 40.33
N ARG A 223 17.71 23.92 39.11
CA ARG A 223 18.96 24.64 38.87
C ARG A 223 18.83 25.62 37.72
N LYS A 224 18.57 26.85 38.15
CA LYS A 224 18.88 28.10 37.45
C LYS A 224 20.34 28.08 37.01
N HIS A 225 20.58 28.26 35.71
CA HIS A 225 21.80 28.89 35.23
C HIS A 225 21.43 29.93 34.18
N GLU A 226 21.42 31.18 34.61
CA GLU A 226 21.48 32.35 33.74
C GLU A 226 22.93 32.64 33.33
N PRO A 227 23.12 33.33 32.19
CA PRO A 227 24.41 33.50 31.52
C PRO A 227 25.18 34.74 32.01
N SER A 228 26.48 34.74 31.76
CA SER A 228 27.33 35.94 31.73
C SER A 228 27.88 36.15 30.32
#